data_AF-A0A419HG32-F1
#
_entry.id   AF-A0A419HG32-F1
#
_cell.length_a   1.000
_cell.length_b   1.000
_cell.length_c   1.000
_cell.angle_alpha   90.00
_cell.angle_beta   90.00
_cell.angle_gamma   90.00
#
_symmetry.space_group_name_H-M   'P 1'
#
loop_
_entity.id
_entity.type
_entity.pdbx_description
1 polymer ?
#
loop_
_entity_poly.entity_id
_entity_poly.type
_entity_poly.pdbx_seq_one_letter_code
_entity_poly.pdbx_strand_id
1 'polypeptide(L)'
;MWGFGQRYGRIGWRAKRAVRAAELLDELVDGQLPLLAGLSEASRRRSADYLAELVLLAQAYRHYAAGWISRKELERRGRLAVLRLDDLRSVRATPQLTEQD
;
A
#
# COMPACT_ATOMS: atom_id res chain seq x y z
N MET A 1 43.22 -5.92 3.22
CA MET A 1 42.58 -5.03 2.23
C MET A 1 41.06 -5.13 2.43
N TRP A 2 40.41 -4.04 2.83
CA TRP A 2 39.09 -4.02 3.48
C TRP A 2 37.92 -4.06 2.48
N GLY A 3 36.98 -5.00 2.66
CA GLY A 3 35.77 -5.15 1.84
C GLY A 3 34.44 -4.81 2.55
N PHE A 4 34.44 -3.88 3.51
CA PHE A 4 33.25 -3.58 4.35
C PHE A 4 32.43 -2.36 3.93
N GLY A 5 32.93 -1.51 3.02
CA GLY A 5 32.25 -0.25 2.63
C GLY A 5 30.97 -0.44 1.80
N GLN A 6 30.78 -1.59 1.14
CA GLN A 6 29.70 -1.78 0.16
C GLN A 6 28.34 -2.19 0.79
N ARG A 7 28.35 -2.77 2.00
CA ARG A 7 27.13 -3.26 2.68
C ARG A 7 26.33 -2.12 3.32
N TYR A 8 26.98 -1.13 3.91
CA TYR A 8 26.31 0.01 4.55
C TYR A 8 25.62 0.93 3.54
N GLY A 9 26.26 1.22 2.40
CA GLY A 9 25.64 2.02 1.33
C GLY A 9 24.41 1.36 0.70
N ARG A 10 24.44 0.03 0.52
CA ARG A 10 23.30 -0.75 0.02
C ARG A 10 22.10 -0.76 0.98
N ILE A 11 22.34 -0.78 2.29
CA ILE A 11 21.27 -0.68 3.31
C ILE A 11 20.65 0.72 3.26
N GLY A 12 21.48 1.77 3.21
CA GLY A 12 21.01 3.16 3.10
C GLY A 12 20.18 3.43 1.85
N TRP A 13 20.59 2.94 0.68
CA TRP A 13 19.81 3.11 -0.56
C TRP A 13 18.47 2.37 -0.53
N ARG A 14 18.44 1.16 0.04
CA ARG A 14 17.21 0.38 0.18
C ARG A 14 16.22 1.01 1.16
N ALA A 15 16.72 1.56 2.27
CA ALA A 15 15.91 2.31 3.21
C ALA A 15 15.33 3.57 2.54
N LYS A 16 16.14 4.35 1.82
CA LYS A 16 15.68 5.52 1.04
C LYS A 16 14.60 5.15 0.03
N ARG A 17 14.77 4.05 -0.70
CA ARG A 17 13.77 3.57 -1.66
C ARG A 17 12.47 3.17 -0.97
N ALA A 18 12.54 2.55 0.20
CA ALA A 18 11.36 2.21 0.99
C ALA A 18 10.62 3.45 1.50
N VAL A 19 11.35 4.45 1.99
CA VAL A 19 10.77 5.76 2.36
C VAL A 19 10.02 6.36 1.18
N ARG A 20 10.66 6.41 -0.01
CA ARG A 20 10.01 6.97 -1.20
C ARG A 20 8.76 6.18 -1.61
N ALA A 21 8.77 4.85 -1.44
CA ALA A 21 7.59 4.03 -1.71
C ALA A 21 6.44 4.32 -0.73
N ALA A 22 6.74 4.56 0.55
CA ALA A 22 5.73 4.98 1.53
C ALA A 22 5.14 6.35 1.17
N GLU A 23 5.98 7.33 0.81
CA GLU A 23 5.53 8.66 0.39
C GLU A 23 4.59 8.61 -0.81
N LEU A 24 4.91 7.81 -1.84
CA LEU A 24 4.02 7.66 -3.01
C LEU A 24 2.65 7.06 -2.65
N LEU A 25 2.61 6.18 -1.66
CA LEU A 25 1.35 5.61 -1.17
C LEU A 25 0.55 6.63 -0.37
N ASP A 26 1.22 7.46 0.43
CA ASP A 26 0.59 8.56 1.16
C ASP A 26 0.03 9.61 0.19
N GLU A 27 0.81 10.02 -0.82
CA GLU A 27 0.37 10.94 -1.89
C GLU A 27 -0.90 10.41 -2.60
N LEU A 28 -0.96 9.10 -2.88
CA LEU A 28 -2.12 8.46 -3.49
C LEU A 28 -3.34 8.47 -2.56
N VAL A 29 -3.16 8.19 -1.27
CA VAL A 29 -4.23 8.19 -0.26
C VAL A 29 -4.79 9.61 -0.09
N ASP A 30 -3.91 10.59 0.06
CA ASP A 30 -4.27 12.00 0.22
C ASP A 30 -5.06 12.53 -0.98
N GLY A 31 -4.71 12.10 -2.20
CA GLY A 31 -5.44 12.45 -3.41
C GLY A 31 -6.84 11.84 -3.51
N GLN A 32 -7.10 10.71 -2.86
CA GLN A 32 -8.38 10.00 -2.94
C GLN A 32 -9.32 10.26 -1.75
N LEU A 33 -8.78 10.62 -0.58
CA LEU A 33 -9.57 10.91 0.62
C LEU A 33 -10.71 11.92 0.38
N PRO A 34 -10.49 13.06 -0.32
CA PRO A 34 -11.57 14.03 -0.58
C PRO A 34 -12.73 13.45 -1.41
N LEU A 35 -12.46 12.48 -2.27
CA LEU A 35 -13.46 11.87 -3.15
C LEU A 35 -14.48 11.03 -2.35
N LEU A 36 -14.11 10.55 -1.15
CA LEU A 36 -14.98 9.76 -0.29
C LEU A 36 -16.22 10.54 0.18
N ALA A 37 -16.13 11.87 0.31
CA ALA A 37 -17.20 12.70 0.83
C ALA A 37 -18.44 12.68 -0.07
N GLY A 38 -18.25 12.53 -1.39
CA GLY A 38 -19.34 12.48 -2.38
C GLY A 38 -19.95 11.10 -2.59
N LEU A 39 -19.42 10.05 -1.95
CA LEU A 39 -19.89 8.67 -2.17
C LEU A 39 -21.07 8.31 -1.26
N SER A 40 -21.93 7.42 -1.76
CA SER A 40 -22.91 6.70 -0.92
C SER A 40 -22.18 5.88 0.15
N GLU A 41 -22.83 5.61 1.27
CA GLU A 41 -22.21 4.93 2.42
C GLU A 41 -21.56 3.58 2.03
N ALA A 42 -22.24 2.76 1.23
CA ALA A 42 -21.71 1.49 0.76
C ALA A 42 -20.45 1.65 -0.11
N SER A 43 -20.42 2.66 -0.99
CA SER A 43 -19.25 2.96 -1.82
C SER A 43 -18.12 3.60 -1.03
N ARG A 44 -18.46 4.47 -0.07
CA ARG A 44 -17.51 5.11 0.84
C ARG A 44 -16.78 4.06 1.67
N ARG A 45 -17.49 3.08 2.24
CA ARG A 45 -16.89 2.00 3.01
C ARG A 45 -15.91 1.18 2.17
N ARG A 46 -16.31 0.75 0.97
CA ARG A 46 -15.42 0.01 0.06
C ARG A 46 -14.18 0.81 -0.33
N SER A 47 -14.34 2.09 -0.64
CA SER A 47 -13.21 2.96 -0.97
C SER A 47 -12.33 3.20 0.25
N ALA A 48 -12.88 3.32 1.46
CA ALA A 48 -12.11 3.43 2.69
C ALA A 48 -11.30 2.15 2.98
N ASP A 49 -11.86 0.96 2.74
CA ASP A 49 -11.14 -0.31 2.88
C ASP A 49 -9.95 -0.39 1.90
N TYR A 50 -10.13 0.09 0.67
CA TYR A 50 -9.05 0.19 -0.32
C TYR A 50 -7.93 1.12 0.14
N LEU A 51 -8.27 2.33 0.63
CA LEU A 51 -7.28 3.27 1.16
C LEU A 51 -6.58 2.73 2.40
N ALA A 52 -7.28 2.02 3.27
CA ALA A 52 -6.70 1.40 4.45
C ALA A 52 -5.59 0.40 4.08
N GLU A 53 -5.79 -0.42 3.05
CA GLU A 53 -4.77 -1.36 2.57
C GLU A 53 -3.53 -0.64 2.00
N LEU A 54 -3.71 0.50 1.32
CA LEU A 54 -2.59 1.33 0.86
C LEU A 54 -1.80 1.92 2.05
N VAL A 55 -2.49 2.42 3.08
CA VAL A 55 -1.85 2.94 4.30
C VAL A 55 -1.07 1.83 5.02
N LEU A 56 -1.64 0.63 5.15
CA LEU A 56 -0.95 -0.50 5.76
C LEU A 56 0.32 -0.89 5.00
N LEU A 57 0.30 -0.79 3.66
CA LEU A 57 1.48 -1.01 2.84
C LEU A 57 2.54 0.09 3.04
N ALA A 58 2.13 1.35 3.13
CA ALA A 58 3.03 2.48 3.41
C ALA A 58 3.73 2.28 4.77
N GLN A 59 2.98 1.87 5.80
CA GLN A 59 3.52 1.55 7.12
C GLN A 59 4.52 0.38 7.07
N ALA A 60 4.27 -0.66 6.28
CA ALA A 60 5.23 -1.75 6.10
C ALA A 60 6.56 -1.26 5.51
N TYR A 61 6.52 -0.35 4.53
CA TYR A 61 7.71 0.28 3.97
C TYR A 61 8.46 1.12 5.00
N ARG A 62 7.75 1.92 5.83
CA ARG A 62 8.36 2.70 6.93
C ARG A 62 9.02 1.80 7.96
N HIS A 63 8.35 0.72 8.37
CA HIS A 63 8.92 -0.28 9.29
C HIS A 63 10.17 -0.94 8.73
N TYR A 64 10.21 -1.24 7.42
CA TYR A 64 11.39 -1.79 6.79
C TYR A 64 12.54 -0.75 6.74
N ALA A 65 12.23 0.51 6.41
CA ALA A 65 13.21 1.59 6.42
C ALA A 65 13.81 1.85 7.80
N ALA A 66 13.00 1.72 8.86
CA ALA A 66 13.43 1.82 10.26
C ALA A 66 14.15 0.55 10.78
N GLY A 67 14.21 -0.52 9.98
CA GLY A 67 14.83 -1.79 10.36
C GLY A 67 13.98 -2.65 11.31
N TRP A 68 12.71 -2.32 11.52
CA TRP A 68 11.79 -3.08 12.40
C TRP A 68 11.29 -4.37 11.77
N ILE A 69 11.26 -4.45 10.44
CA ILE A 69 10.93 -5.68 9.71
C ILE A 69 12.01 -6.04 8.69
N SER A 70 12.16 -7.33 8.45
CA SER A 70 13.07 -7.83 7.42
C SER A 70 12.52 -7.56 6.01
N ARG A 71 13.40 -7.66 5.01
CA ARG A 71 13.00 -7.64 3.59
C ARG A 71 11.97 -8.73 3.26
N LYS A 72 12.17 -9.94 3.80
CA LYS A 72 11.26 -11.08 3.57
C LYS A 72 9.86 -10.78 4.10
N GLU A 73 9.78 -10.11 5.25
CA GLU A 73 8.51 -9.71 5.83
C GLU A 73 7.86 -8.55 5.06
N LEU A 74 8.65 -7.58 4.57
CA LEU A 74 8.14 -6.56 3.66
C LEU A 74 7.54 -7.20 2.39
N GLU A 75 8.24 -8.14 1.77
CA GLU A 75 7.75 -8.84 0.57
C GLU A 75 6.47 -9.65 0.86
N ARG A 76 6.38 -10.30 2.02
CA ARG A 76 5.18 -11.00 2.46
C ARG A 76 4.00 -10.04 2.62
N ARG A 77 4.18 -8.94 3.35
CA ARG A 77 3.13 -7.92 3.55
C ARG A 77 2.72 -7.27 2.25
N GLY A 78 3.68 -6.98 1.37
CA GLY A 78 3.42 -6.45 0.04
C GLY A 78 2.55 -7.37 -0.80
N ARG A 79 2.85 -8.68 -0.83
CA ARG A 79 2.00 -9.66 -1.54
C ARG A 79 0.58 -9.72 -0.95
N LEU A 80 0.45 -9.73 0.37
CA LEU A 80 -0.86 -9.76 1.01
C LEU A 80 -1.69 -8.49 0.71
N ALA A 81 -1.05 -7.32 0.71
CA ALA A 81 -1.70 -6.07 0.34
C ALA A 81 -2.20 -6.09 -1.11
N VAL A 82 -1.37 -6.54 -2.05
CA VAL A 82 -1.77 -6.67 -3.47
C VAL A 82 -2.97 -7.60 -3.63
N LEU A 83 -2.95 -8.78 -2.99
CA LEU A 83 -4.08 -9.71 -3.03
C LEU A 83 -5.38 -9.07 -2.51
N ARG A 84 -5.33 -8.35 -1.39
CA ARG A 84 -6.50 -7.66 -0.84
C ARG A 84 -7.00 -6.53 -1.73
N LEU A 85 -6.09 -5.77 -2.34
CA LEU A 85 -6.46 -4.71 -3.28
C LEU A 85 -7.14 -5.30 -4.53
N ASP A 86 -6.66 -6.45 -5.02
CA ASP A 86 -7.28 -7.17 -6.14
C ASP A 86 -8.66 -7.72 -5.77
N ASP A 87 -8.83 -8.26 -4.56
CA ASP A 87 -10.14 -8.70 -4.05
C ASP A 87 -11.13 -7.52 -3.96
N LEU A 88 -10.70 -6.39 -3.38
CA LEU A 88 -11.51 -5.18 -3.27
C LEU A 88 -11.89 -4.59 -4.64
N ARG A 89 -10.98 -4.71 -5.62
CA ARG A 89 -11.26 -4.29 -7.01
C ARG A 89 -12.23 -5.25 -7.69
N SER A 90 -12.13 -6.55 -7.46
CA SER A 90 -13.01 -7.56 -8.05
C SER A 90 -14.45 -7.41 -7.58
N VAL A 91 -14.66 -7.06 -6.30
CA VAL A 91 -15.99 -6.73 -5.75
C VAL A 91 -16.61 -5.50 -6.43
N ARG A 92 -15.79 -4.57 -6.95
CA ARG A 92 -16.27 -3.42 -7.73
C ARG A 92 -16.67 -3.79 -9.16
N ALA A 93 -16.06 -4.83 -9.72
CA ALA A 93 -16.24 -5.25 -11.11
C ALA A 93 -17.44 -6.18 -11.32
N THR A 94 -18.05 -6.70 -10.26
CA THR A 94 -19.38 -7.32 -10.36
C THR A 94 -20.37 -6.20 -10.62
N PRO A 95 -20.89 -6.02 -11.84
CA PRO A 95 -22.07 -5.19 -11.97
C PRO A 95 -23.11 -5.91 -11.13
N GLN A 96 -23.80 -5.18 -10.27
CA GLN A 96 -25.18 -5.57 -9.97
C GLN A 96 -25.81 -5.82 -11.35
N LEU A 97 -25.99 -7.10 -11.69
CA LEU A 97 -26.74 -7.53 -12.87
C LEU A 97 -28.06 -6.79 -12.72
N THR A 98 -28.18 -5.73 -13.50
CA THR A 98 -29.30 -4.82 -13.48
C THR A 98 -30.51 -5.63 -13.89
N GLU A 99 -31.24 -6.09 -12.87
CA GLU A 99 -32.68 -5.95 -12.75
C GLU A 99 -33.08 -4.61 -13.39
N GLN A 100 -33.39 -4.68 -14.68
CA GLN A 100 -34.08 -3.67 -15.47
C GLN A 100 -35.35 -4.38 -15.94
N ASP A 101 -36.41 -4.23 -15.16
CA ASP A 101 -37.79 -4.38 -15.64
C ASP A 101 -38.18 -3.15 -16.49
#